data_AF-A0A2R6B1D4-F1
#
_entry.id   AF-A0A2R6B1D4-F1
#
_cell.length_a   1.000
_cell.length_b   1.000
_cell.length_c   1.000
_cell.angle_alpha   90.00
_cell.angle_beta   90.00
_cell.angle_gamma   90.00
#
_symmetry.space_group_name_H-M   'P 1'
#
loop_
_entity.id
_entity.type
_entity.pdbx_description
1 polymer ?
#
loop_
_entity_poly.entity_id
_entity_poly.type
_entity_poly.pdbx_seq_one_letter_code
_entity_poly.pdbx_strand_id
1 'polypeptide(L)'
;MRILAIFENNFRIASIELVPFFGVVFFGVSTYQTAQIIEAFGINSSLNGPILMLSLLFLPHSWLELPAYAVATYQGLLLSVSIFRKRFFQELGRTLFVLLIVGVELFVAAIFEGVEITLQNYGSILPLVTWLP
;
A
#
# COMPACT_ATOMS: atom_id res chain seq x y z
N MET A 1 -9.58 9.29 -15.24
CA MET A 1 -9.84 7.86 -14.98
C MET A 1 -8.67 7.11 -14.33
N ARG A 2 -7.42 7.62 -14.33
CA ARG A 2 -6.26 6.89 -13.80
C ARG A 2 -6.22 6.77 -12.25
N ILE A 3 -6.53 7.84 -11.52
CA ILE A 3 -6.52 7.87 -10.04
C ILE A 3 -7.49 6.86 -9.43
N LEU A 4 -8.72 6.77 -9.97
CA LEU A 4 -9.72 5.83 -9.46
C LEU A 4 -9.29 4.36 -9.65
N ALA A 5 -8.62 4.03 -10.75
CA ALA A 5 -8.13 2.69 -10.99
C ALA A 5 -6.97 2.32 -10.04
N ILE A 6 -6.07 3.27 -9.75
CA ILE A 6 -5.02 3.11 -8.75
C ILE A 6 -5.64 2.86 -7.37
N PHE A 7 -6.57 3.73 -6.96
CA PHE A 7 -7.28 3.59 -5.70
C PHE A 7 -8.00 2.25 -5.59
N GLU A 8 -8.78 1.86 -6.60
CA GLU A 8 -9.54 0.59 -6.59
C GLU A 8 -8.61 -0.62 -6.44
N ASN A 9 -7.49 -0.63 -7.15
CA ASN A 9 -6.50 -1.68 -7.05
C ASN A 9 -5.91 -1.77 -5.64
N ASN A 10 -5.45 -0.65 -5.10
CA ASN A 10 -4.77 -0.60 -3.81
C ASN A 10 -5.76 -0.91 -2.67
N PHE A 11 -6.97 -0.36 -2.74
CA PHE A 11 -8.04 -0.65 -1.79
C PHE A 11 -8.49 -2.12 -1.83
N ARG A 12 -8.51 -2.75 -3.02
CA ARG A 12 -8.79 -4.18 -3.15
C ARG A 12 -7.72 -5.04 -2.48
N ILE A 13 -6.44 -4.71 -2.67
CA ILE A 13 -5.32 -5.40 -2.02
C ILE A 13 -5.45 -5.28 -0.50
N ALA A 14 -5.62 -4.07 0.03
CA ALA A 14 -5.79 -3.84 1.48
C ALA A 14 -7.02 -4.56 2.06
N SER A 15 -8.11 -4.64 1.29
CA SER A 15 -9.32 -5.37 1.70
C SER A 15 -9.07 -6.88 1.82
N ILE A 16 -8.23 -7.46 0.95
CA ILE A 16 -7.83 -8.87 1.04
C ILE A 16 -6.92 -9.08 2.27
N GLU A 17 -6.05 -8.13 2.58
CA GLU A 17 -5.15 -8.18 3.75
C GLU A 17 -5.90 -8.10 5.10
N LEU A 18 -7.13 -7.56 5.10
CA LEU A 18 -8.02 -7.58 6.26
C LEU A 18 -8.71 -8.93 6.49
N VAL A 19 -8.66 -9.86 5.52
CA VAL A 19 -9.30 -11.17 5.64
C VAL A 19 -8.62 -11.98 6.75
N PRO A 20 -9.36 -12.50 7.74
CA PRO A 20 -8.79 -13.30 8.82
C PRO A 20 -7.97 -14.48 8.30
N PHE A 21 -6.83 -14.76 8.94
CA PHE A 21 -5.85 -15.79 8.63
C PHE A 21 -5.11 -15.58 7.30
N PHE A 22 -5.85 -15.36 6.22
CA PHE A 22 -5.32 -15.25 4.87
C PHE A 22 -4.58 -13.94 4.62
N GLY A 23 -5.02 -12.85 5.26
CA GLY A 23 -4.51 -11.51 4.98
C GLY A 23 -3.01 -11.36 5.19
N VAL A 24 -2.46 -11.95 6.26
CA VAL A 24 -1.01 -11.89 6.54
C VAL A 24 -0.18 -12.68 5.54
N VAL A 25 -0.67 -13.85 5.15
CA VAL A 25 0.00 -14.67 4.13
C VAL A 25 -0.02 -13.92 2.80
N PHE A 26 -1.16 -13.31 2.48
CA PHE A 26 -1.32 -12.50 1.26
C PHE A 26 -0.39 -11.28 1.26
N PHE A 27 -0.31 -10.52 2.36
CA PHE A 27 0.61 -9.38 2.50
C PHE A 27 2.08 -9.79 2.28
N GLY A 28 2.49 -10.95 2.81
CA GLY A 28 3.83 -11.48 2.57
C GLY A 28 4.10 -11.82 1.10
N VAL A 29 3.12 -12.44 0.43
CA VAL A 29 3.21 -12.80 -0.99
C VAL A 29 3.20 -11.55 -1.88
N SER A 30 2.30 -10.61 -1.65
CA SER A 30 2.18 -9.38 -2.43
C SER A 30 3.44 -8.52 -2.31
N THR A 31 4.00 -8.40 -1.11
CA THR A 31 5.25 -7.69 -0.86
C THR A 31 6.44 -8.37 -1.55
N TYR A 32 6.54 -9.70 -1.48
CA TYR A 32 7.60 -10.44 -2.14
C TYR A 32 7.54 -10.31 -3.66
N GLN A 33 6.35 -10.43 -4.25
CA GLN A 33 6.14 -10.23 -5.69
C GLN A 33 6.51 -8.81 -6.13
N THR A 34 6.14 -7.81 -5.33
CA THR A 34 6.52 -6.41 -5.59
C THR A 34 8.03 -6.24 -5.57
N ALA A 35 8.72 -6.81 -4.58
CA ALA A 35 10.18 -6.78 -4.51
C ALA A 35 10.85 -7.44 -5.72
N GLN A 36 10.34 -8.57 -6.20
CA GLN A 36 10.83 -9.23 -7.41
C GLN A 36 10.64 -8.38 -8.67
N ILE A 37 9.49 -7.71 -8.80
CA ILE A 37 9.22 -6.80 -9.93
C ILE A 37 10.20 -5.63 -9.89
N ILE A 38 10.41 -5.01 -8.72
CA ILE A 38 11.37 -3.91 -8.53
C ILE A 38 12.79 -4.39 -8.88
N GLU A 39 13.19 -5.58 -8.43
CA GLU A 39 14.50 -6.16 -8.75
C GLU A 39 14.67 -6.37 -10.26
N ALA A 40 13.66 -6.94 -10.93
CA ALA A 40 13.67 -7.11 -12.38
C ALA A 40 13.75 -5.78 -13.13
N PHE A 41 13.06 -4.73 -12.65
CA PHE A 41 13.20 -3.38 -13.20
C PHE A 41 14.60 -2.82 -12.99
N GLY A 42 15.20 -3.01 -11.81
CA GLY A 42 16.58 -2.61 -11.51
C GLY A 42 17.57 -3.17 -12.52
N ILE A 43 17.51 -4.48 -12.77
CA ILE A 43 18.37 -5.17 -13.76
C ILE A 43 18.29 -4.50 -15.14
N ASN A 44 17.10 -4.09 -15.57
CA ASN A 44 16.88 -3.45 -16.88
C ASN A 44 17.27 -1.95 -16.92
N SER A 45 17.38 -1.30 -15.76
CA SER A 45 17.61 0.15 -15.65
C SER A 45 19.02 0.51 -15.14
N SER A 46 19.94 -0.46 -15.08
CA SER A 46 21.32 -0.32 -14.57
C SER A 46 21.45 0.12 -13.11
N LEU A 47 20.33 0.19 -12.38
CA LEU A 47 20.25 0.44 -10.95
C LEU A 47 20.09 -0.89 -10.22
N ASN A 48 20.75 -1.08 -9.07
CA ASN A 48 20.46 -2.28 -8.29
C ASN A 48 19.04 -2.18 -7.67
N GLY A 49 18.36 -3.32 -7.51
CA GLY A 49 17.01 -3.38 -6.97
C GLY A 49 16.82 -2.63 -5.63
N PRO A 50 17.75 -2.74 -4.66
CA PRO A 50 17.65 -1.98 -3.41
C PRO A 50 17.66 -0.46 -3.57
N ILE A 51 18.46 0.10 -4.48
CA ILE A 51 18.47 1.56 -4.74
C ILE A 51 17.13 1.99 -5.35
N LEU A 52 16.57 1.18 -6.25
CA LEU A 52 15.26 1.46 -6.85
C LEU A 52 14.14 1.38 -5.81
N MET A 53 14.19 0.41 -4.89
CA MET A 53 13.25 0.36 -3.76
C MET A 53 13.37 1.60 -2.88
N LEU A 54 14.60 2.03 -2.55
CA LEU A 54 14.83 3.23 -1.75
C LEU A 54 14.30 4.49 -2.44
N SER A 55 14.45 4.62 -3.76
CA SER A 55 13.92 5.78 -4.48
C SER A 55 12.39 5.82 -4.47
N LEU A 56 11.70 4.67 -4.53
CA LEU A 56 10.25 4.59 -4.38
C LEU A 56 9.81 5.02 -2.98
N LEU A 57 10.56 4.65 -1.93
CA LEU A 57 10.30 5.10 -0.56
C LEU A 57 10.47 6.61 -0.38
N PHE A 58 11.07 7.34 -1.32
CA PHE A 58 11.09 8.80 -1.30
C PHE A 58 9.88 9.42 -1.99
N LEU A 59 8.92 8.65 -2.50
CA LEU A 59 7.70 9.18 -3.10
C LEU A 59 6.59 9.32 -2.05
N PRO A 60 5.83 10.43 -2.07
CA PRO A 60 4.72 10.64 -1.13
C PRO A 60 3.68 9.51 -1.11
N HIS A 61 3.30 8.94 -2.26
CA HIS A 61 2.31 7.86 -2.29
C HIS A 61 2.77 6.64 -1.46
N SER A 62 4.05 6.28 -1.50
CA SER A 62 4.61 5.13 -0.79
C SER A 62 4.54 5.29 0.74
N TRP A 63 4.66 6.53 1.24
CA TRP A 63 4.50 6.82 2.68
C TRP A 63 3.06 6.76 3.18
N LEU A 64 2.08 6.77 2.29
CA LEU A 64 0.67 6.60 2.62
C LEU A 64 0.23 5.15 2.41
N GLU A 65 0.66 4.52 1.32
CA GLU A 65 0.28 3.15 0.98
C GLU A 65 0.87 2.09 1.91
N LEU A 66 2.17 2.16 2.21
CA LEU A 66 2.82 1.11 2.99
C LEU A 66 2.28 1.05 4.44
N PRO A 67 2.08 2.19 5.15
CA PRO A 67 1.41 2.16 6.45
C PRO A 67 -0.05 1.69 6.38
N ALA A 68 -0.80 2.10 5.35
CA ALA A 68 -2.17 1.63 5.14
C ALA A 68 -2.26 0.10 5.04
N TYR A 69 -1.38 -0.53 4.27
CA TYR A 69 -1.29 -2.00 4.17
C TYR A 69 -0.87 -2.66 5.49
N ALA A 70 0.09 -2.06 6.20
CA ALA A 70 0.51 -2.57 7.51
C ALA A 70 -0.64 -2.54 8.54
N VAL A 71 -1.41 -1.44 8.58
CA VAL A 71 -2.59 -1.29 9.45
C VAL A 71 -3.68 -2.27 9.07
N ALA A 72 -3.98 -2.42 7.78
CA ALA A 72 -4.96 -3.39 7.26
C ALA A 72 -4.61 -4.82 7.67
N THR A 73 -3.35 -5.22 7.43
CA THR A 73 -2.82 -6.55 7.78
C THR A 73 -2.89 -6.81 9.29
N TYR A 74 -2.49 -5.82 10.11
CA TYR A 74 -2.53 -5.94 11.56
C TYR A 74 -3.96 -6.08 12.09
N GLN A 75 -4.92 -5.33 11.54
CA GLN A 75 -6.32 -5.47 11.91
C GLN A 75 -6.88 -6.84 11.48
N GLY A 76 -6.45 -7.39 10.34
CA GLY A 76 -6.74 -8.76 9.93
C GLY A 76 -6.23 -9.80 10.96
N LEU A 77 -5.04 -9.61 11.51
CA LEU A 77 -4.52 -10.44 12.62
C LEU A 77 -5.38 -10.34 13.88
N LEU A 78 -5.74 -9.12 14.30
CA LEU A 78 -6.60 -8.91 15.46
C LEU A 78 -7.96 -9.60 15.28
N LEU A 79 -8.55 -9.46 14.10
CA LEU A 79 -9.81 -10.13 13.75
C LEU A 79 -9.65 -11.65 13.80
N SER A 80 -8.52 -12.19 13.34
CA SER A 80 -8.19 -13.64 13.44
C SER A 80 -8.12 -14.11 14.89
N VAL A 81 -7.42 -13.37 15.76
CA VAL A 81 -7.30 -13.69 17.20
C VAL A 81 -8.66 -13.59 17.90
N SER A 82 -9.51 -12.64 17.48
CA SER A 82 -10.82 -12.41 18.07
C SER A 82 -11.80 -13.58 17.92
N ILE A 83 -11.62 -14.38 16.86
CA ILE A 83 -12.41 -15.60 16.60
C ILE A 83 -12.21 -16.59 17.75
N PHE A 84 -10.96 -16.85 18.15
CA PHE A 84 -10.65 -17.74 19.27
C PHE A 84 -11.07 -17.16 20.63
N ARG A 85 -11.09 -15.83 20.75
CA ARG A 85 -11.52 -15.13 21.97
C ARG A 85 -13.03 -14.94 22.08
N LYS A 86 -13.82 -15.43 21.12
CA LYS A 86 -15.28 -15.25 21.04
C LYS A 86 -15.72 -13.78 21.06
N ARG A 87 -14.89 -12.87 20.52
CA ARG A 87 -15.14 -11.41 20.42
C ARG A 87 -15.24 -10.91 18.98
N PHE A 88 -15.50 -11.81 18.03
CA PHE A 88 -15.49 -11.52 16.59
C PHE A 88 -16.36 -10.32 16.21
N PHE A 89 -17.62 -10.27 16.64
CA PHE A 89 -18.52 -9.16 16.28
C PHE A 89 -18.09 -7.81 16.87
N GLN A 90 -17.41 -7.81 18.03
CA GLN A 90 -16.88 -6.58 18.62
C GLN A 90 -15.69 -6.06 17.80
N GLU A 91 -14.80 -6.97 17.37
CA GLU A 91 -13.67 -6.60 16.52
C GLU A 91 -14.09 -6.26 15.08
N LEU A 92 -15.16 -6.88 14.57
CA LEU A 92 -15.68 -6.58 13.23
C LEU A 92 -16.06 -5.10 13.07
N GLY A 93 -16.69 -4.50 14.10
CA GLY A 93 -16.98 -3.07 14.11
C GLY A 93 -15.73 -2.20 14.03
N ARG A 94 -14.64 -2.60 14.69
CA ARG A 94 -13.33 -1.91 14.61
C ARG A 94 -12.69 -2.12 13.24
N THR A 95 -12.80 -3.32 12.66
CA THR A 95 -12.32 -3.62 11.32
C THR A 95 -12.98 -2.72 10.28
N LEU A 96 -14.29 -2.48 10.38
CA LEU A 96 -14.99 -1.56 9.47
C LEU A 96 -14.49 -0.11 9.61
N PHE A 97 -14.21 0.34 10.83
CA PHE A 97 -13.63 1.66 11.06
C PHE A 97 -12.21 1.78 10.49
N VAL A 98 -11.38 0.75 10.68
CA VAL A 98 -10.04 0.67 10.08
C VAL A 98 -10.12 0.67 8.55
N LEU A 99 -11.03 -0.09 7.96
CA LEU A 99 -11.24 -0.13 6.50
C LEU A 99 -11.58 1.27 5.95
N LEU A 100 -12.36 2.07 6.68
CA LEU A 100 -12.67 3.44 6.29
C LEU A 100 -11.41 4.32 6.32
N ILE A 101 -10.62 4.27 7.40
CA ILE A 101 -9.38 5.04 7.51
C ILE A 101 -8.40 4.65 6.40
N VAL A 102 -8.17 3.36 6.21
CA VAL A 102 -7.32 2.82 5.15
C VAL A 102 -7.83 3.25 3.77
N GLY A 103 -9.15 3.24 3.55
CA GLY A 103 -9.75 3.72 2.31
C GLY A 103 -9.46 5.20 2.05
N VAL A 104 -9.54 6.06 3.06
CA VAL A 104 -9.20 7.48 2.93
C VAL A 104 -7.72 7.65 2.64
N GLU A 105 -6.85 6.96 3.37
CA GLU A 105 -5.40 7.02 3.22
C GLU A 105 -4.97 6.59 1.81
N LEU A 106 -5.48 5.47 1.32
CA LEU A 106 -5.21 4.97 -0.04
C LEU A 106 -5.79 5.86 -1.12
N PHE A 107 -6.91 6.54 -0.87
CA PHE A 107 -7.45 7.51 -1.83
C PHE A 107 -6.53 8.72 -1.96
N VAL A 108 -5.99 9.22 -0.84
CA VAL A 108 -4.99 10.29 -0.86
C VAL A 108 -3.70 9.82 -1.54
N ALA A 109 -3.25 8.60 -1.25
CA ALA A 109 -2.08 8.01 -1.91
C ALA A 109 -2.24 7.94 -3.43
N ALA A 110 -3.41 7.50 -3.91
CA ALA A 110 -3.71 7.41 -5.34
C ALA A 110 -3.70 8.79 -6.04
N ILE A 111 -4.04 9.86 -5.32
CA ILE A 111 -3.91 11.24 -5.83
C ILE A 111 -2.44 11.58 -6.03
N PHE A 112 -1.60 11.33 -5.01
CA PHE A 112 -0.16 11.55 -5.09
C PHE A 112 0.47 10.72 -6.23
N GLU A 113 0.19 9.43 -6.28
CA GLU A 113 0.72 8.55 -7.33
C GLU A 113 0.26 9.01 -8.73
N GLY A 114 -1.00 9.42 -8.87
CA GLY A 114 -1.53 9.95 -10.12
C GLY A 114 -0.81 11.22 -10.59
N VAL A 115 -0.47 12.12 -9.66
CA VAL A 115 0.31 13.34 -9.93
C VAL A 115 1.75 12.96 -10.28
N GLU A 116 2.40 12.10 -9.50
CA GLU A 116 3.77 11.66 -9.70
C GLU A 116 3.98 11.04 -11.08
N ILE A 117 3.05 10.17 -11.48
CA ILE A 117 3.00 9.54 -12.79
C ILE A 117 2.85 10.57 -13.91
N THR A 118 2.03 11.61 -13.71
CA THR A 118 1.84 12.68 -14.70
C THR A 118 3.11 13.53 -14.84
N LEU A 119 3.82 13.70 -13.73
CA LEU A 119 5.07 14.45 -13.62
C LEU A 119 6.32 13.60 -13.85
N GLN A 120 6.22 12.35 -14.30
CA GLN A 120 7.38 11.48 -14.53
C GLN A 120 8.44 12.10 -15.48
N ASN A 121 8.01 12.99 -16.38
CA ASN A 121 8.90 13.73 -17.28
C ASN A 121 9.88 14.69 -16.56
N TYR A 122 9.61 15.05 -15.32
CA TYR A 122 10.47 15.93 -14.52
C TYR A 122 11.65 15.18 -13.86
N GLY A 123 11.71 13.85 -13.97
CA GLY A 123 12.88 13.06 -13.55
C GLY A 123 13.26 13.27 -12.09
N SER A 124 14.53 13.61 -11.83
CA SER A 124 15.14 13.62 -10.48
C SER A 124 14.54 14.64 -9.50
N ILE A 125 13.84 15.67 -9.99
CA ILE A 125 13.22 16.69 -9.12
C ILE A 125 11.80 16.32 -8.68
N LEU A 126 11.27 15.20 -9.18
CA LEU A 126 9.91 14.76 -8.90
C LEU A 126 9.58 14.73 -7.39
N PRO A 127 10.40 14.11 -6.51
CA PRO A 127 10.10 14.10 -5.08
C PRO A 127 10.04 15.51 -4.48
N LEU A 128 10.92 16.41 -4.90
CA LEU A 128 10.96 17.78 -4.37
C LEU A 128 9.70 18.58 -4.71
N VAL A 129 9.12 18.34 -5.90
CA VAL A 129 7.90 19.01 -6.36
C VAL A 129 6.64 18.39 -5.76
N THR A 130 6.68 17.12 -5.37
CA THR A 130 5.51 16.42 -4.82
C THR A 130 5.45 16.44 -3.29
N TRP A 131 6.58 16.63 -2.61
CA TRP A 131 6.63 16.80 -1.14
C TRP A 131 6.40 18.25 -0.68
N LEU A 132 6.76 19.24 -1.50
CA LEU A 132 6.61 20.66 -1.18
C LEU A 132 5.48 21.26 -2.04
N PRO A 133 4.55 22.04 -1.45
CA PRO A 133 3.42 22.63 -2.17
C PRO A 133 3.84 23.62 -3.26
#